data_AF-A0A1T1BXI5-F1
#
_entry.id   AF-A0A1T1BXI5-F1
#
_cell.length_a   1.000
_cell.length_b   1.000
_cell.length_c   1.000
_cell.angle_alpha   90.00
_cell.angle_beta   90.00
_cell.angle_gamma   90.00
#
_symmetry.space_group_name_H-M   'P 1'
#
loop_
_entity.id
_entity.type
_entity.pdbx_description
1 polymer ?
#
loop_
_entity_poly.entity_id
_entity_poly.type
_entity_poly.pdbx_seq_one_letter_code
_entity_poly.pdbx_strand_id
1 'polypeptide(L)'
;MELQWRREFDFATVFEFYKIENDFITRGELEIKRITRNGEIVWSFGGRDIWVNIEGKTELKIENDIIRLFDFESNEYLINFDGKLIEDNPKIISKEPRKKWWNIFN
;
A
#
# COMPACT_ATOMS: atom_id res chain seq x y z
N MET A 1 10.02 -3.39 32.66
CA MET A 1 9.87 -3.16 31.21
C MET A 1 9.78 -1.66 31.02
N GLU A 2 10.62 -1.06 30.18
CA GLU A 2 10.70 0.40 29.99
C GLU A 2 10.20 0.79 28.60
N LEU A 3 9.35 1.82 28.52
CA LEU A 3 8.87 2.37 27.25
C LEU A 3 10.03 3.04 26.52
N GLN A 4 10.36 2.55 25.32
CA GLN A 4 11.46 3.11 24.52
C GLN A 4 11.01 4.34 23.72
N TRP A 5 9.83 4.28 23.10
CA TRP A 5 9.28 5.38 22.32
C TRP A 5 7.77 5.25 22.16
N ARG A 6 7.12 6.38 21.88
CA ARG A 6 5.71 6.50 21.50
C ARG A 6 5.61 7.52 20.36
N ARG A 7 5.04 7.10 19.23
CA ARG A 7 4.93 7.90 18.00
C ARG A 7 3.61 7.58 17.28
N GLU A 8 3.14 8.54 16.49
CA GLU A 8 2.04 8.39 15.54
C GLU A 8 2.67 8.14 14.16
N PHE A 9 2.39 6.99 13.55
CA PHE A 9 2.99 6.60 12.27
C PHE A 9 2.03 6.76 11.08
N ASP A 10 0.74 6.88 11.32
CA ASP A 10 -0.25 7.22 10.28
C ASP A 10 -1.30 8.11 10.94
N PHE A 11 -1.77 9.14 10.23
CA PHE A 11 -2.75 10.09 10.74
C PHE A 11 -4.12 9.43 11.00
N ALA A 12 -4.47 8.39 10.23
CA ALA A 12 -5.70 7.65 10.40
C ALA A 12 -5.45 6.42 11.29
N THR A 13 -4.84 5.37 10.73
CA THR A 13 -4.59 4.13 11.46
C THR A 13 -3.41 3.35 10.89
N VAL A 14 -2.80 2.53 11.72
CA VAL A 14 -1.77 1.57 11.30
C VAL A 14 -2.38 0.18 11.33
N PHE A 15 -2.44 -0.46 10.16
CA PHE A 15 -2.99 -1.81 10.01
C PHE A 15 -1.97 -2.89 10.38
N GLU A 16 -0.73 -2.75 9.91
CA GLU A 16 0.27 -3.82 10.02
C GLU A 16 1.69 -3.29 10.26
N PHE A 17 2.50 -4.15 10.89
CA PHE A 17 3.93 -3.97 11.08
C PHE A 17 4.68 -5.16 10.50
N TYR A 18 5.69 -4.85 9.68
CA TYR A 18 6.61 -5.82 9.11
C TYR A 18 7.99 -5.57 9.70
N LYS A 19 8.55 -6.57 10.36
CA LYS A 19 9.95 -6.53 10.74
C LYS A 19 10.80 -6.79 9.50
N ILE A 20 11.66 -5.84 9.18
CA ILE A 20 12.76 -6.00 8.20
C ILE A 20 14.07 -5.90 8.97
N GLU A 21 15.17 -6.41 8.42
CA GLU A 21 16.53 -6.44 9.03
C GLU A 21 16.68 -5.75 10.42
N ASN A 22 17.01 -4.45 10.43
CA ASN A 22 17.19 -3.64 11.64
C ASN A 22 16.07 -2.60 11.87
N ASP A 23 15.06 -2.59 11.00
CA ASP A 23 14.04 -1.57 10.90
C ASP A 23 12.63 -2.20 10.92
N PHE A 24 11.61 -1.40 10.70
CA PHE A 24 10.27 -1.89 10.44
C PHE A 24 9.68 -1.17 9.23
N ILE A 25 8.74 -1.83 8.56
CA ILE A 25 7.81 -1.19 7.65
C ILE A 25 6.44 -1.22 8.29
N THR A 26 5.73 -0.09 8.29
CA THR A 26 4.34 -0.02 8.73
C THR A 26 3.45 0.15 7.50
N ARG A 27 2.34 -0.60 7.45
CA ARG A 27 1.23 -0.27 6.56
C ARG A 27 0.22 0.56 7.34
N GLY A 28 0.29 1.87 7.15
CA GLY A 28 -0.77 2.79 7.53
C GLY A 28 -1.93 2.76 6.54
N GLU A 29 -3.02 3.42 6.85
CA GLU A 29 -4.15 3.58 5.93
C GLU A 29 -3.81 4.56 4.80
N LEU A 30 -3.14 5.67 5.11
CA LEU A 30 -2.76 6.67 4.12
C LEU A 30 -1.36 6.43 3.56
N GLU A 31 -0.45 5.99 4.42
CA GLU A 31 0.97 5.91 4.10
C GLU A 31 1.57 4.59 4.56
N ILE A 32 2.49 4.06 3.75
CA ILE A 32 3.48 3.12 4.27
C ILE A 32 4.72 3.88 4.72
N LYS A 33 5.40 3.41 5.75
CA LYS A 33 6.62 4.03 6.28
C LYS A 33 7.67 3.00 6.59
N ARG A 34 8.92 3.31 6.31
CA ARG A 34 10.06 2.64 6.94
C ARG A 34 10.43 3.41 8.19
N ILE A 35 10.51 2.71 9.31
CA ILE A 35 10.87 3.27 10.61
C ILE A 35 12.07 2.52 11.17
N THR A 36 12.98 3.25 11.80
CA THR A 36 14.12 2.63 12.49
C THR A 36 13.67 1.92 13.76
N ARG A 37 14.53 1.08 14.33
CA ARG A 37 14.29 0.47 15.65
C ARG A 37 14.04 1.48 16.79
N ASN A 38 14.49 2.72 16.60
CA ASN A 38 14.31 3.81 17.57
C ASN A 38 13.02 4.62 17.34
N GLY A 39 12.20 4.25 16.35
CA GLY A 39 10.93 4.91 16.06
C GLY A 39 11.06 6.17 15.18
N GLU A 40 12.23 6.41 14.58
CA GLU A 40 12.43 7.50 13.62
C GLU A 40 11.97 7.08 12.22
N ILE A 41 11.27 7.97 11.52
CA ILE A 41 10.79 7.73 10.14
C ILE A 41 11.96 7.92 9.17
N VAL A 42 12.28 6.89 8.39
CA VAL A 42 13.30 6.93 7.34
C VAL A 42 12.71 7.52 6.06
N TRP A 43 11.56 7.00 5.64
CA TRP A 43 10.81 7.50 4.50
C TRP A 43 9.34 7.13 4.65
N SER A 44 8.50 7.80 3.84
CA SER A 44 7.08 7.53 3.72
C SER A 44 6.66 7.53 2.26
N PHE A 45 5.65 6.72 1.93
CA PHE A 45 5.08 6.63 0.60
C PHE A 45 3.55 6.51 0.69
N GLY A 46 2.84 7.35 -0.08
CA GLY A 46 1.38 7.33 -0.23
C GLY A 46 0.97 6.98 -1.66
N GLY A 47 -0.22 6.43 -1.81
CA GLY A 47 -0.82 6.08 -3.09
C GLY A 47 -1.74 7.19 -3.62
N ARG A 48 -2.51 6.85 -4.65
CA ARG A 48 -3.65 7.69 -5.10
C ARG A 48 -4.81 7.65 -4.10
N ASP A 49 -4.94 6.53 -3.40
CA ASP A 49 -5.98 6.25 -2.40
C ASP A 49 -5.35 5.42 -1.26
N ILE A 50 -6.18 4.99 -0.31
CA ILE A 50 -5.77 4.30 0.91
C ILE A 50 -5.26 2.86 0.65
N TRP A 51 -4.41 2.37 1.54
CA TRP A 51 -3.83 1.02 1.51
C TRP A 51 -4.80 -0.04 2.04
N VAL A 52 -5.97 -0.14 1.44
CA VAL A 52 -7.00 -1.19 1.62
C VAL A 52 -7.38 -1.65 0.22
N ASN A 53 -7.67 -2.92 -0.03
CA ASN A 53 -8.07 -3.35 -1.37
C ASN A 53 -9.44 -4.03 -1.40
N ILE A 54 -10.39 -3.47 -2.15
CA ILE A 54 -11.77 -4.00 -2.22
C ILE A 54 -11.92 -5.20 -3.15
N GLU A 55 -10.90 -5.51 -3.95
CA GLU A 55 -10.89 -6.66 -4.88
C GLU A 55 -10.23 -7.90 -4.28
N GLY A 56 -9.87 -7.84 -2.98
CA GLY A 56 -9.30 -8.95 -2.23
C GLY A 56 -7.84 -9.23 -2.56
N LYS A 57 -7.13 -8.32 -3.25
CA LYS A 57 -5.67 -8.41 -3.39
C LYS A 57 -5.00 -8.05 -2.07
N THR A 58 -3.91 -8.73 -1.75
CA THR A 58 -3.07 -8.35 -0.60
C THR A 58 -2.47 -6.96 -0.85
N GLU A 59 -2.71 -6.03 0.07
CA GLU A 59 -2.36 -4.62 -0.10
C GLU A 59 -0.86 -4.35 -0.04
N LEU A 60 -0.11 -5.19 0.67
CA LEU A 60 1.34 -5.07 0.78
C LEU A 60 1.99 -6.45 0.76
N LYS A 61 2.93 -6.62 -0.17
CA LYS A 61 3.85 -7.77 -0.20
C LYS A 61 5.29 -7.29 -0.32
N ILE A 62 6.19 -7.93 0.40
CA ILE A 62 7.63 -7.64 0.38
C ILE A 62 8.35 -8.87 -0.18
N GLU A 63 8.98 -8.73 -1.34
CA GLU A 63 9.70 -9.81 -2.02
C GLU A 63 10.93 -9.22 -2.74
N ASN A 64 12.12 -9.81 -2.53
CA ASN A 64 13.37 -9.44 -3.25
C ASN A 64 13.67 -7.93 -3.27
N ASP A 65 13.67 -7.27 -2.12
CA ASP A 65 13.90 -5.82 -1.98
C ASP A 65 12.91 -4.91 -2.72
N ILE A 66 11.76 -5.46 -3.11
CA ILE A 66 10.62 -4.75 -3.69
C ILE A 66 9.44 -4.82 -2.73
N ILE A 67 8.75 -3.70 -2.58
CA ILE A 67 7.48 -3.61 -1.88
C ILE A 67 6.41 -3.37 -2.94
N ARG A 68 5.53 -4.35 -3.08
CA ARG A 68 4.37 -4.31 -3.98
C ARG A 68 3.14 -3.88 -3.21
N LEU A 69 2.47 -2.86 -3.71
CA LEU A 69 1.31 -2.26 -3.07
C LEU A 69 0.08 -2.27 -3.96
N PHE A 70 -1.09 -2.43 -3.36
CA PHE A 70 -2.38 -2.18 -3.98
C PHE A 70 -3.21 -1.21 -3.13
N ASP A 71 -3.74 -0.17 -3.76
CA ASP A 71 -4.67 0.76 -3.11
C ASP A 71 -6.14 0.32 -3.24
N PHE A 72 -7.04 1.18 -2.75
CA PHE A 72 -8.49 0.97 -2.73
C PHE A 72 -9.08 0.62 -4.09
N GLU A 73 -8.61 1.28 -5.15
CA GLU A 73 -9.08 1.05 -6.51
C GLU A 73 -8.27 -0.04 -7.25
N SER A 74 -7.41 -0.77 -6.53
CA SER A 74 -6.52 -1.79 -7.08
C SER A 74 -5.50 -1.27 -8.09
N ASN A 75 -5.12 0.01 -7.99
CA ASN A 75 -3.90 0.49 -8.66
C ASN A 75 -2.69 -0.16 -7.99
N GLU A 76 -1.70 -0.51 -8.80
CA GLU A 76 -0.51 -1.19 -8.33
C GLU A 76 0.71 -0.27 -8.31
N TYR A 77 1.51 -0.39 -7.26
CA TYR A 77 2.77 0.32 -7.12
C TYR A 77 3.87 -0.66 -6.77
N LEU A 78 5.04 -0.51 -7.40
CA LEU A 78 6.27 -1.17 -6.98
C LEU A 78 7.23 -0.11 -6.48
N ILE A 79 7.66 -0.21 -5.24
CA ILE A 79 8.70 0.66 -4.68
C ILE A 79 9.89 -0.18 -4.19
N ASN A 80 11.08 0.41 -4.19
CA ASN A 80 12.24 -0.22 -3.56
C ASN A 80 12.33 0.09 -2.06
N PHE A 81 13.28 -0.55 -1.38
CA PHE A 81 13.52 -0.37 0.06
C PHE A 81 14.05 1.02 0.47
N ASP A 82 14.43 1.86 -0.49
CA ASP A 82 14.74 3.28 -0.28
C ASP A 82 13.49 4.17 -0.35
N GLY A 83 12.30 3.57 -0.51
CA GLY A 83 11.04 4.29 -0.60
C GLY A 83 10.79 4.94 -1.95
N LYS A 84 11.57 4.58 -2.99
CA LYS A 84 11.43 5.17 -4.33
C LYS A 84 10.52 4.31 -5.19
N LEU A 85 9.60 4.98 -5.88
CA LEU A 85 8.73 4.40 -6.88
C LEU A 85 9.54 3.87 -8.08
N ILE A 86 9.31 2.60 -8.42
CA ILE A 86 9.88 1.92 -9.58
C ILE A 86 8.84 1.82 -10.69
N GLU A 87 7.64 1.34 -10.35
CA GLU A 87 6.51 1.22 -11.29
C GLU A 87 5.23 1.76 -10.67
N ASP A 88 4.44 2.40 -11.52
CA ASP A 88 3.12 2.93 -11.21
C ASP A 88 2.13 2.45 -12.27
N ASN A 89 1.32 1.47 -11.88
CA ASN A 89 0.48 0.67 -12.75
C ASN A 89 -1.00 0.91 -12.39
N PRO A 90 -1.60 2.02 -12.87
CA PRO A 90 -3.00 2.32 -12.59
C PRO A 90 -3.92 1.27 -13.21
N LYS A 91 -5.02 0.95 -12.53
CA LYS A 91 -6.00 0.00 -13.03
C LYS A 91 -6.69 0.56 -14.26
N ILE A 92 -6.55 -0.12 -15.40
CA ILE A 92 -7.26 0.23 -16.63
C ILE A 92 -8.67 -0.36 -16.56
N ILE A 93 -9.67 0.50 -16.38
CA ILE A 93 -11.08 0.12 -16.52
C ILE A 93 -11.44 0.17 -18.01
N SER A 94 -11.52 -0.98 -18.66
CA SER A 94 -12.09 -1.03 -20.01
C SER A 94 -13.56 -0.62 -19.95
N LYS A 95 -13.94 0.41 -20.71
CA LYS A 95 -15.34 0.72 -20.96
C LYS A 95 -15.90 -0.31 -21.95
N GLU A 96 -16.05 -1.57 -21.54
CA GLU A 96 -16.91 -2.45 -22.32
C GLU A 96 -18.33 -1.84 -22.27
N PRO A 97 -18.95 -1.54 -23.44
CA PRO A 97 -20.30 -1.05 -23.43
C PRO A 97 -21.16 -2.12 -22.80
N ARG A 98 -21.81 -1.80 -21.66
CA ARG A 98 -22.78 -2.69 -21.01
C ARG A 98 -23.71 -3.21 -22.10
N LYS A 99 -23.63 -4.50 -22.45
CA LYS A 99 -24.59 -5.12 -23.38
C LYS A 99 -25.95 -4.93 -22.75
N LYS A 100 -26.73 -4.00 -23.31
CA LYS A 100 -28.09 -3.71 -22.84
C LYS A 100 -28.89 -5.01 -22.97
N TRP A 101 -29.47 -5.47 -21.87
CA TRP A 101 -30.18 -6.76 -21.79
C TRP A 101 -31.30 -6.88 -22.83
N TRP A 102 -31.82 -5.74 -23.32
CA TRP A 102 -32.83 -5.65 -24.37
C TRP A 102 -32.33 -6.05 -25.78
N ASN A 103 -31.02 -6.13 -26.02
CA ASN A 103 -30.46 -6.53 -27.33
C ASN A 103 -30.49 -8.06 -27.58
N ILE A 104 -30.96 -8.85 -26.62
CA ILE A 104 -31.05 -10.32 -26.71
C ILE A 104 -32.43 -10.76 -27.23
N PHE A 105 -33.36 -9.81 -27.44
CA PHE A 105 -34.73 -10.08 -27.88
C PHE A 105 -35.03 -9.52 -29.29
N ASN A 106 -34.01 -9.08 -30.05
CA ASN A 106 -34.13 -8.70 -31.46
C ASN A 106 -33.52 -9.76 -32.37
#